data_AF-A0A8T2FNQ2-F1
#
_entry.id   AF-A0A8T2FNQ2-F1
#
_cell.length_a   1.000
_cell.length_b   1.000
_cell.length_c   1.000
_cell.angle_alpha   90.00
_cell.angle_beta   90.00
_cell.angle_gamma   90.00
#
_symmetry.space_group_name_H-M   'P 1'
#
loop_
_entity.id
_entity.type
_entity.pdbx_description
1 polymer ?
#
loop_
_entity_poly.entity_id
_entity_poly.type
_entity_poly.pdbx_seq_one_letter_code
_entity_poly.pdbx_strand_id
1 'polypeptide(L)'
;MKVIKCQHTPQEVVQPSIIPIFQQVWKTDSPPKLQHFLWRCVSNCISVAGNLSYTHLARDGSCILCLAHVETFKHLLFKCAFSRLIWAIFAIPASHGGEWTDSIYQTIYYIMNVNLVHPHLDNEWNIGP
;
A
#
# COMPACT_ATOMS: atom_id res chain seq x y z
N MET A 1 -6.39 -18.29 -46.85
CA MET A 1 -6.48 -17.48 -45.61
C MET A 1 -7.20 -18.30 -44.55
N LYS A 2 -6.53 -18.69 -43.46
CA LYS A 2 -7.17 -19.36 -42.31
C LYS A 2 -7.46 -18.30 -41.26
N VAL A 3 -8.73 -18.05 -40.99
CA VAL A 3 -9.16 -17.21 -39.87
C VAL A 3 -8.95 -18.03 -38.59
N ILE A 4 -8.00 -17.60 -37.76
CA ILE A 4 -7.79 -18.17 -36.43
C ILE A 4 -8.97 -17.71 -35.56
N LYS A 5 -9.84 -18.64 -35.16
CA LYS A 5 -10.86 -18.35 -34.15
C LYS A 5 -10.17 -18.32 -32.78
N CYS A 6 -10.00 -17.13 -32.20
CA CYS A 6 -9.67 -16.98 -30.79
C CYS A 6 -10.84 -17.52 -29.97
N GLN A 7 -10.69 -18.73 -29.42
CA GLN A 7 -11.56 -19.21 -28.36
C GLN A 7 -11.17 -18.45 -27.09
N HIS A 8 -11.84 -17.33 -26.84
CA HIS A 8 -11.77 -16.67 -25.54
C HIS A 8 -12.68 -17.45 -24.59
N THR A 9 -12.11 -18.43 -23.88
CA THR A 9 -12.71 -18.94 -22.65
C THR A 9 -12.72 -17.79 -21.64
N PRO A 10 -13.87 -17.40 -21.07
CA PRO A 10 -13.89 -16.46 -19.96
C PRO A 10 -13.13 -17.10 -18.80
N GLN A 11 -11.88 -16.70 -18.58
CA GLN A 11 -11.22 -17.00 -17.33
C GLN A 11 -11.88 -16.10 -16.27
N GLU A 12 -12.80 -16.65 -15.49
CA GLU A 12 -13.23 -16.01 -14.24
C GLU A 12 -12.00 -15.93 -13.33
N VAL A 13 -11.39 -14.75 -13.29
CA VAL A 13 -10.28 -14.49 -12.39
C VAL A 13 -10.87 -14.37 -11.00
N VAL A 14 -10.70 -15.39 -10.15
CA VAL A 14 -11.08 -15.39 -8.73
C VAL A 14 -10.13 -14.45 -7.98
N GLN A 15 -10.33 -13.15 -8.18
CA GLN A 15 -9.59 -12.10 -7.47
C GLN A 15 -10.47 -11.63 -6.31
N PRO A 16 -9.92 -11.49 -5.09
CA PRO A 16 -10.68 -10.88 -4.00
C PRO A 16 -11.12 -9.48 -4.43
N SER A 17 -12.41 -9.17 -4.24
CA SER A 17 -12.93 -7.87 -4.61
C SER A 17 -12.25 -6.80 -3.75
N ILE A 18 -11.75 -5.75 -4.41
CA ILE A 18 -11.10 -4.60 -3.75
C ILE A 18 -12.13 -3.60 -3.19
N ILE A 19 -13.41 -3.78 -3.55
CA ILE A 19 -14.54 -2.93 -3.17
C ILE A 19 -14.69 -2.79 -1.64
N PRO A 20 -14.61 -3.86 -0.82
CA PRO A 20 -14.73 -3.75 0.63
C PRO A 20 -13.63 -2.88 1.25
N ILE A 21 -12.39 -3.00 0.71
CA ILE A 21 -11.25 -2.19 1.15
C ILE A 21 -11.51 -0.71 0.87
N PHE A 22 -11.99 -0.37 -0.33
CA PHE A 22 -12.36 1.01 -0.66
C PHE A 22 -13.47 1.56 0.24
N GLN A 23 -14.49 0.75 0.54
CA GLN A 23 -15.55 1.16 1.46
C GLN A 23 -15.00 1.41 2.87
N GLN A 24 -14.07 0.58 3.34
CA GLN A 24 -13.44 0.76 4.65
C GLN A 24 -12.59 2.05 4.70
N VAL A 25 -11.84 2.34 3.63
CA VAL A 25 -11.06 3.59 3.50
C VAL A 25 -11.94 4.82 3.71
N TRP A 26 -13.09 4.89 3.05
CA TRP A 26 -14.00 6.05 3.16
C TRP A 26 -14.78 6.10 4.48
N LYS A 27 -14.91 4.97 5.19
CA LYS A 27 -15.56 4.88 6.50
C LYS A 27 -14.61 5.13 7.67
N THR A 28 -13.31 5.21 7.41
CA THR A 28 -12.30 5.39 8.47
C THR A 28 -12.44 6.79 9.08
N ASP A 29 -12.52 6.86 10.41
CA ASP A 29 -12.56 8.11 11.16
C ASP A 29 -11.20 8.81 11.10
N SER A 30 -10.98 9.56 10.03
CA SER A 30 -9.72 10.20 9.72
C SER A 30 -9.94 11.44 8.86
N PRO A 31 -8.99 12.39 8.82
CA PRO A 31 -9.12 13.56 7.98
C PRO A 31 -9.30 13.18 6.50
N PRO A 32 -10.10 13.94 5.72
CA PRO A 32 -10.35 13.64 4.29
C PRO A 32 -9.07 13.50 3.46
N LYS A 33 -8.01 14.23 3.84
CA LYS A 33 -6.69 14.13 3.20
C LYS A 33 -6.07 12.74 3.37
N LEU A 34 -6.26 12.10 4.53
CA LEU A 34 -5.78 10.75 4.78
C LEU A 34 -6.63 9.71 4.04
N GLN A 35 -7.96 9.86 4.05
CA GLN A 35 -8.85 8.97 3.27
C GLN A 35 -8.51 9.01 1.78
N HIS A 36 -8.27 10.20 1.22
CA HIS A 36 -7.87 10.33 -0.17
C HIS A 36 -6.49 9.71 -0.43
N PHE A 37 -5.54 9.86 0.50
CA PHE A 37 -4.24 9.21 0.41
C PHE A 37 -4.38 7.68 0.39
N LEU A 38 -5.13 7.10 1.32
CA LEU A 38 -5.42 5.67 1.37
C LEU A 38 -6.12 5.17 0.10
N TRP A 39 -7.06 5.93 -0.44
CA TRP A 39 -7.70 5.62 -1.72
C TRP A 39 -6.69 5.59 -2.88
N ARG A 40 -5.73 6.51 -2.90
CA ARG A 40 -4.62 6.49 -3.89
C ARG A 40 -3.70 5.29 -3.69
N CYS A 41 -3.44 4.88 -2.45
CA CYS A 41 -2.67 3.66 -2.14
C CYS A 41 -3.34 2.41 -2.72
N VAL A 42 -4.63 2.22 -2.44
CA VAL A 42 -5.39 1.05 -2.90
C VAL A 42 -5.56 1.07 -4.43
N SER A 43 -5.73 2.24 -5.02
CA SER A 43 -5.80 2.40 -6.49
C SER A 43 -4.44 2.28 -7.19
N ASN A 44 -3.34 2.10 -6.44
CA ASN A 44 -1.97 2.11 -6.96
C ASN A 44 -1.63 3.39 -7.77
N CYS A 45 -2.25 4.52 -7.41
CA CYS A 45 -2.13 5.81 -8.10
C CYS A 45 -1.14 6.77 -7.40
N ILE A 46 -0.18 6.24 -6.64
CA ILE A 46 0.87 7.07 -6.04
C ILE A 46 1.97 7.28 -7.07
N SER A 47 2.23 8.55 -7.37
CA SER A 47 3.36 8.97 -8.18
C SER A 47 4.63 8.73 -7.38
N VAL A 48 5.34 7.65 -7.69
CA VAL A 48 6.67 7.35 -7.15
C VAL A 48 7.74 7.61 -8.18
N ALA A 49 8.92 8.03 -7.74
CA ALA A 49 10.03 8.38 -8.62
C ALA A 49 10.39 7.24 -9.58
N GLY A 50 10.29 5.97 -9.15
CA GLY A 50 10.49 4.81 -10.02
C GLY A 50 9.50 4.71 -11.19
N ASN A 51 8.25 5.14 -11.01
CA ASN A 51 7.26 5.17 -12.10
C ASN A 51 7.51 6.35 -13.05
N LEU A 52 7.97 7.48 -12.51
CA LEU A 52 8.35 8.65 -13.30
C LEU A 52 9.62 8.39 -14.11
N SER A 53 10.61 7.69 -13.55
CA SER A 53 11.81 7.30 -14.30
C SER A 53 11.48 6.27 -15.39
N TYR A 54 10.58 5.32 -15.09
CA TYR A 54 10.12 4.33 -16.08
C TYR A 54 9.40 4.99 -17.27
N THR A 55 8.67 6.09 -17.03
CA THR A 55 8.01 6.88 -18.08
C THR A 55 8.88 7.97 -18.68
N HIS A 56 10.19 7.99 -18.36
CA HIS A 56 11.18 8.99 -18.80
C HIS A 56 10.86 10.44 -18.37
N LEU A 57 10.01 10.62 -17.35
CA LEU A 57 9.65 11.91 -16.77
C LEU A 57 10.61 12.35 -15.65
N ALA A 58 11.39 11.42 -15.08
CA ALA A 58 12.43 11.70 -14.09
C ALA A 58 13.78 11.10 -14.51
N ARG A 59 14.88 11.80 -14.18
CA ARG A 59 16.26 11.34 -14.50
C ARG A 59 16.76 10.25 -13.55
N ASP A 60 16.26 10.24 -12.32
CA ASP A 60 16.62 9.27 -11.30
C ASP A 60 15.34 8.69 -10.69
N GLY A 61 15.29 7.36 -10.60
CA GLY A 61 14.19 6.62 -9.98
C GLY A 61 14.47 6.23 -8.54
N SER A 62 15.60 6.63 -7.98
CA SER A 62 16.03 6.28 -6.62
C SER A 62 15.16 6.96 -5.56
N CYS A 63 14.97 6.29 -4.43
CA CYS A 63 14.25 6.84 -3.29
C CYS A 63 15.06 7.92 -2.62
N ILE A 64 14.48 9.12 -2.50
CA ILE A 64 15.14 10.28 -1.89
C ILE A 64 15.40 10.11 -0.39
N LEU A 65 14.69 9.19 0.26
CA LEU A 65 14.78 8.97 1.71
C LEU A 65 15.96 8.07 2.07
N CYS A 66 16.18 6.98 1.34
CA CYS A 66 17.26 6.04 1.62
C CYS A 66 18.45 6.15 0.66
N LEU A 67 18.26 6.75 -0.51
CA LEU A 67 19.25 6.90 -1.58
C LEU A 67 19.91 5.59 -2.06
N ALA A 68 19.34 4.43 -1.69
CA ALA A 68 19.94 3.12 -1.91
C ALA A 68 19.14 2.21 -2.86
N HIS A 69 17.83 2.45 -2.99
CA HIS A 69 16.93 1.61 -3.77
C HIS A 69 16.02 2.43 -4.67
N VAL A 70 15.54 1.82 -5.75
CA VAL A 70 14.51 2.42 -6.61
C VAL A 70 13.25 2.69 -5.79
N GLU A 71 12.74 3.91 -5.93
CA GLU A 71 11.50 4.33 -5.29
C GLU A 71 10.32 3.64 -5.94
N THR A 72 9.89 2.56 -5.29
CA THR A 72 8.58 1.99 -5.50
C THR A 72 7.69 2.41 -4.35
N PHE A 73 6.38 2.38 -4.55
CA PHE A 73 5.43 2.67 -3.49
C PHE A 73 5.59 1.72 -2.29
N LYS A 74 5.88 0.44 -2.55
CA LYS A 74 6.21 -0.55 -1.51
C LYS A 74 7.47 -0.16 -0.73
N HIS A 75 8.49 0.29 -1.45
CA HIS A 75 9.70 0.80 -0.83
C HIS A 75 9.39 2.03 0.02
N LEU A 76 8.78 3.05 -0.57
CA LEU A 76 8.49 4.33 0.07
C LEU A 76 7.65 4.18 1.34
N LEU A 77 6.67 3.28 1.38
CA LEU A 77 5.83 3.13 2.57
C LEU A 77 6.33 2.07 3.55
N PHE A 78 6.99 1.00 3.10
CA PHE A 78 7.17 -0.19 3.94
C PHE A 78 8.59 -0.74 4.00
N LYS A 79 9.31 -0.77 2.87
CA LYS A 79 10.67 -1.38 2.82
C LYS A 79 11.80 -0.37 3.03
N CYS A 80 11.54 0.92 2.87
CA CYS A 80 12.54 1.98 3.07
C CYS A 80 12.99 1.99 4.54
N ALA A 81 14.29 2.15 4.77
CA ALA A 81 14.86 2.22 6.10
C ALA A 81 14.20 3.32 6.94
N PHE A 82 13.94 4.49 6.33
CA PHE A 82 13.22 5.58 6.96
C PHE A 82 11.80 5.18 7.37
N SER A 83 11.03 4.59 6.45
CA SER A 83 9.64 4.22 6.72
C SER A 83 9.53 3.11 7.77
N ARG A 84 10.47 2.16 7.78
CA ARG A 84 10.57 1.14 8.84
C ARG A 84 10.78 1.76 10.22
N LEU A 85 11.58 2.82 10.33
CA LEU A 85 11.76 3.54 11.60
C LEU A 85 10.46 4.20 12.04
N ILE A 86 9.73 4.83 11.11
CA ILE A 86 8.42 5.42 11.42
C ILE A 86 7.47 4.34 11.95
N TRP A 87 7.28 3.23 11.24
CA TRP A 87 6.38 2.15 11.72
C TRP A 87 6.79 1.58 13.08
N ALA A 88 8.10 1.49 13.36
CA ALA A 88 8.60 1.06 14.66
C ALA A 88 8.24 2.04 15.79
N ILE A 89 8.24 3.35 15.52
CA ILE A 89 7.80 4.39 16.49
C ILE A 89 6.30 4.27 16.75
N PHE A 90 5.51 3.96 15.71
CA PHE A 90 4.07 3.79 15.83
C PHE A 90 3.63 2.44 16.43
N ALA A 91 4.57 1.60 16.87
CA ALA A 91 4.32 0.28 17.46
C ALA A 91 3.40 -0.63 16.60
N ILE A 92 3.32 -0.39 15.29
CA ILE A 92 2.54 -1.20 14.35
C ILE A 92 3.46 -2.33 13.85
N PRO A 93 3.21 -3.60 14.21
CA PRO A 93 4.02 -4.69 13.73
C PRO A 93 3.82 -4.87 12.23
N ALA A 94 4.88 -5.28 11.53
CA ALA A 94 4.73 -5.75 10.16
C ALA A 94 3.95 -7.07 10.15
N SER A 95 3.33 -7.40 9.00
CA SER A 95 2.61 -8.66 8.81
C SER A 95 3.47 -9.90 9.13
N HIS A 96 2.82 -11.08 9.25
CA HIS A 96 3.41 -12.35 9.68
C HIS A 96 4.88 -12.53 9.25
N GLY A 97 5.79 -12.61 10.22
CA GLY A 97 7.23 -12.80 9.98
C GLY A 97 8.08 -11.52 9.99
N GLY A 98 7.51 -10.35 10.28
CA GLY A 98 8.27 -9.10 10.36
C GLY A 98 8.55 -8.44 9.00
N GLU A 99 7.90 -8.95 7.94
CA GLU A 99 8.01 -8.43 6.58
C GLU A 99 6.65 -7.97 6.06
N TRP A 100 6.67 -6.88 5.29
CA TRP A 100 5.49 -6.36 4.63
C TRP A 100 5.23 -7.12 3.32
N THR A 101 3.96 -7.49 3.09
CA THR A 101 3.58 -8.25 1.90
C THR A 101 3.86 -7.51 0.59
N ASP A 102 4.03 -8.26 -0.50
CA ASP A 102 4.22 -7.69 -1.84
C ASP A 102 2.93 -7.16 -2.49
N SER A 103 1.77 -7.44 -1.89
CA SER A 103 0.46 -6.98 -2.34
C SER A 103 0.00 -5.78 -1.51
N ILE A 104 -0.22 -4.63 -2.16
CA ILE A 104 -0.72 -3.47 -1.42
C ILE A 104 -2.11 -3.71 -0.81
N TYR A 105 -2.93 -4.52 -1.45
CA TYR A 105 -4.26 -4.85 -0.94
C TYR A 105 -4.16 -5.58 0.40
N GLN A 106 -3.26 -6.56 0.50
CA GLN A 106 -3.03 -7.29 1.74
C GLN A 106 -2.46 -6.38 2.82
N THR A 107 -1.50 -5.52 2.48
CA THR A 107 -0.89 -4.61 3.44
C THR A 107 -1.88 -3.55 3.95
N ILE A 108 -2.66 -2.88 3.08
CA ILE A 108 -3.67 -1.91 3.51
C ILE A 108 -4.77 -2.60 4.31
N TYR A 109 -5.22 -3.78 3.87
CA TYR A 109 -6.21 -4.54 4.63
C TYR A 109 -5.71 -4.88 6.04
N TYR A 110 -4.46 -5.34 6.17
CA TYR A 110 -3.85 -5.60 7.48
C TYR A 110 -3.81 -4.33 8.35
N ILE A 111 -3.32 -3.21 7.81
CA ILE A 111 -3.20 -1.95 8.56
C ILE A 111 -4.57 -1.45 9.03
N MET A 112 -5.58 -1.47 8.17
CA MET A 112 -6.93 -1.02 8.53
C MET A 112 -7.63 -1.94 9.54
N ASN A 113 -7.13 -3.16 9.72
CA ASN A 113 -7.68 -4.15 10.64
C ASN A 113 -6.67 -4.51 11.74
N VAL A 114 -5.63 -3.70 11.96
CA VAL A 114 -4.56 -4.00 12.91
C VAL A 114 -5.10 -4.10 14.35
N ASN A 115 -6.09 -3.29 14.71
CA ASN A 115 -6.72 -3.31 16.04
C ASN A 115 -7.47 -4.63 16.31
N LEU A 116 -7.94 -5.33 15.26
CA LEU A 116 -8.54 -6.66 15.40
C LEU A 116 -7.49 -7.72 15.74
N VAL A 117 -6.25 -7.52 15.28
CA VAL A 117 -5.12 -8.46 15.47
C VAL A 117 -4.33 -8.11 16.75
N HIS A 118 -4.28 -6.83 17.11
CA HIS A 118 -3.57 -6.29 18.27
C HIS A 118 -4.47 -5.31 19.05
N PRO A 119 -5.45 -5.80 19.84
CA PRO A 119 -6.41 -4.96 20.56
C PRO A 119 -5.80 -4.04 21.64
N HIS A 120 -4.51 -4.22 21.94
CA HIS A 120 -3.79 -3.44 22.95
C HIS A 120 -3.24 -2.11 22.42
N LEU A 121 -3.18 -1.91 21.09
CA LEU A 121 -2.63 -0.70 20.47
C LEU A 121 -3.59 0.51 20.56
N ASP A 122 -4.87 0.29 20.87
CA ASP A 122 -5.90 1.33 20.95
C ASP A 122 -5.67 2.30 22.14
N ASN A 123 -4.89 1.89 23.15
CA ASN A 123 -4.72 2.62 24.40
C ASN A 123 -3.53 3.60 24.41
N GLU A 124 -2.64 3.54 23.41
CA GLU A 124 -1.37 4.29 23.42
C GLU A 124 -1.41 5.60 22.61
N TRP A 125 -2.39 5.76 21.70
CA TRP A 125 -2.51 6.95 20.84
C TRP A 125 -3.32 8.09 21.44
N ASN A 126 -3.63 8.03 22.75
CA ASN A 126 -4.28 9.11 23.50
C ASN A 126 -3.30 10.24 23.86
N ILE A 127 -2.43 10.62 22.92
CA ILE A 127 -1.62 11.83 23.02
C ILE A 127 -2.52 12.99 22.63
N GLY A 128 -3.38 13.37 23.59
CA GLY A 128 -3.98 14.70 23.63
C GLY A 128 -2.89 15.77 23.83
N PRO A 129 -3.28 17.04 23.63
CA PRO A 129 -2.71 17.99 22.68
C PRO A 129 -1.19 18.16 22.69
#